data_AF-A0A0M9X784-F1
#
_entry.id   AF-A0A0M9X784-F1
#
_cell.length_a   1.000
_cell.length_b   1.000
_cell.length_c   1.000
_cell.angle_alpha   90.00
_cell.angle_beta   90.00
_cell.angle_gamma   90.00
#
_symmetry.space_group_name_H-M   'P 1'
#
loop_
_entity.id
_entity.type
_entity.pdbx_description
1 polymer ?
#
loop_
_entity_poly.entity_id
_entity_poly.type
_entity_poly.pdbx_seq_one_letter_code
_entity_poly.pdbx_strand_id
1 'polypeptide(L)'
;MSSAAWHTRIECGNAVGAGFLVSARHVLTCAHVIAASDTSAVSVSFPNRAELGAVTATVAVHGGWRGGDTDPGDVAVLELEREVPLAPAVFASPGAERDIPSPELIAYGFPRGYDEGALALYRAVPGPLIAGEWVQLEAVSGHGQPLADGFSGAAVTLADGSVVGMVTAVAGGRDVRAGRMLPTEVMARYWSGLGELVPTPGHTPNELRELYDLVRRAERDGLTCDHDRLYVDAVGAFGPALPKGGFGSLASAAAYVQWEVSAPEAVSRFAARVRELLDGPGDRGGRGDAAPDGSPGRAAAWSPVVVDIEHSGAGPDHVTVEVSAYRDGRRRPVGARRLPWSGVRAYVQEHIDEAVAQLVPGADELLAFVLPRGRLNEPVARWECGADDPTPLGCAYPLVVADRARHRSGRLRHQLHKKWQKLDGGPAAAVHRIECGTPERPQRLRKRLWDDGADLIGFASSPAAAGEHFEVGLTVPVPVLLWSRTGCPEAGHEGPCPGGAFLDELAESVAGVPPADLPHHVLSLRLTADAADEADRHWARDVQLLWDDPRCFPETAAPLHSPVA
;
A
#
# COMPACT_ATOMS: atom_id res chain seq x y z
N MET A 1 23.95 20.10 20.83
CA MET A 1 22.53 20.42 20.57
C MET A 1 22.52 21.78 19.91
N SER A 2 22.48 21.84 18.58
CA SER A 2 22.27 23.09 17.84
C SER A 2 20.91 23.62 18.25
N SER A 3 20.83 24.80 18.87
CA SER A 3 19.52 25.38 19.18
C SER A 3 18.74 25.55 17.89
N ALA A 4 17.53 24.99 17.84
CA ALA A 4 16.63 25.11 16.69
C ALA A 4 16.19 26.58 16.52
N ALA A 5 17.03 27.37 15.87
CA ALA A 5 16.86 28.81 15.67
C ALA A 5 15.76 29.16 14.66
N TRP A 6 15.23 28.17 13.95
CA TRP A 6 14.21 28.30 12.91
C TRP A 6 12.78 28.47 13.45
N HIS A 7 12.56 28.32 14.76
CA HIS A 7 11.26 28.61 15.37
C HIS A 7 10.95 30.10 15.28
N THR A 8 9.70 30.43 15.00
CA THR A 8 9.25 31.80 14.83
C THR A 8 8.03 32.10 15.67
N ARG A 9 7.94 33.34 16.14
CA ARG A 9 6.75 33.92 16.73
C ARG A 9 6.11 34.84 15.71
N ILE A 10 4.80 34.67 15.50
CA ILE A 10 4.03 35.36 14.47
C ILE A 10 3.00 36.25 15.14
N GLU A 11 2.90 37.49 14.66
CA GLU A 11 1.90 38.45 15.09
C GLU A 11 1.13 38.99 13.88
N CYS A 12 -0.20 39.00 14.00
CA CYS A 12 -1.09 39.55 12.98
C CYS A 12 -2.31 40.18 13.67
N GLY A 13 -2.34 41.52 13.75
CA GLY A 13 -3.35 42.23 14.52
C GLY A 13 -3.26 41.87 16.00
N ASN A 14 -4.32 41.30 16.57
CA ASN A 14 -4.34 40.84 17.97
C ASN A 14 -3.97 39.35 18.13
N ALA A 15 -3.78 38.63 17.02
CA ALA A 15 -3.41 37.22 17.05
C ALA A 15 -1.90 37.06 17.26
N VAL A 16 -1.55 36.18 18.19
CA VAL A 16 -0.17 35.72 18.41
C VAL A 16 -0.17 34.21 18.21
N GLY A 17 0.75 33.74 17.39
CA GLY A 17 0.96 32.32 17.13
C GLY A 17 2.43 31.99 16.95
N ALA A 18 2.66 30.75 16.55
CA ALA A 18 3.97 30.22 16.24
C ALA A 18 4.07 29.88 14.75
N GLY A 19 5.30 29.67 14.31
CA GLY A 19 5.61 29.19 12.96
C GLY A 19 7.02 28.62 12.93
N PHE A 20 7.43 28.13 11.77
CA PHE A 20 8.79 27.62 11.59
C PHE A 20 9.30 27.86 10.18
N LEU A 21 10.59 28.20 10.10
CA LEU A 21 11.29 28.47 8.86
C LEU A 21 11.53 27.17 8.08
N VAL A 22 11.09 27.14 6.82
CA VAL A 22 11.24 25.98 5.90
C VAL A 22 12.17 26.27 4.72
N SER A 23 12.51 27.54 4.49
CA SER A 23 13.60 27.97 3.61
C SER A 23 14.11 29.34 4.07
N ALA A 24 15.15 29.90 3.45
CA ALA A 24 15.67 31.22 3.84
C ALA A 24 14.63 32.36 3.81
N ARG A 25 13.49 32.18 3.11
CA ARG A 25 12.41 33.17 3.00
C ARG A 25 11.01 32.69 3.37
N HIS A 26 10.81 31.41 3.65
CA HIS A 26 9.46 30.87 3.85
C HIS A 26 9.26 30.36 5.27
N VAL A 27 8.12 30.72 5.87
CA VAL A 27 7.68 30.28 7.20
C VAL A 27 6.31 29.62 7.09
N LEU A 28 6.16 28.45 7.69
CA LEU A 28 4.87 27.79 7.85
C LEU A 28 4.18 28.21 9.15
N THR A 29 2.87 28.38 9.08
CA THR A 29 1.99 28.62 10.24
C THR A 29 0.55 28.18 9.94
N CYS A 30 -0.34 28.34 10.90
CA CYS A 30 -1.78 28.12 10.70
C CYS A 30 -2.42 29.31 9.98
N ALA A 31 -3.39 29.03 9.12
CA ALA A 31 -4.13 30.06 8.40
C ALA A 31 -4.89 30.98 9.37
N HIS A 32 -5.48 30.42 10.42
CA HIS A 32 -6.22 31.22 11.39
C HIS A 32 -5.35 32.23 12.17
N VAL A 33 -4.04 31.97 12.32
CA VAL A 33 -3.09 32.90 12.97
C VAL A 33 -2.95 34.19 12.17
N ILE A 34 -3.09 34.10 10.84
CA ILE A 34 -2.94 35.22 9.90
C ILE A 34 -4.28 35.70 9.31
N ALA A 35 -5.40 35.34 9.94
CA ALA A 35 -6.73 35.68 9.46
C ALA A 35 -6.98 37.19 9.32
N ALA A 36 -6.24 38.03 10.05
CA ALA A 36 -6.33 39.49 9.98
C ALA A 36 -5.36 40.14 8.97
N SER A 37 -4.65 39.34 8.14
CA SER A 37 -3.58 39.82 7.25
C SER A 37 -4.04 40.83 6.18
N ASP A 38 -5.33 40.83 5.83
CA ASP A 38 -5.93 41.83 4.94
C ASP A 38 -6.00 43.23 5.56
N THR A 39 -5.94 43.34 6.89
CA THR A 39 -6.12 44.60 7.64
C THR A 39 -4.96 44.94 8.55
N SER A 40 -4.04 44.00 8.79
CA SER A 40 -2.91 44.11 9.72
C SER A 40 -1.67 43.50 9.10
N ALA A 41 -0.51 44.15 9.28
CA ALA A 41 0.76 43.60 8.84
C ALA A 41 1.11 42.31 9.60
N VAL A 42 1.68 41.33 8.90
CA VAL A 42 2.18 40.10 9.50
C VAL A 42 3.65 40.30 9.89
N SER A 43 3.95 40.15 11.17
CA SER A 43 5.29 40.29 11.73
C SER A 43 5.81 38.92 12.19
N VAL A 44 7.03 38.58 11.76
CA VAL A 44 7.71 37.33 12.12
C VAL A 44 8.98 37.64 12.90
N SER A 45 9.13 37.02 14.06
CA SER A 45 10.31 37.19 14.91
C SER A 45 10.94 35.83 15.23
N PHE A 46 12.25 35.83 15.53
CA PHE A 46 13.04 34.62 15.82
C PHE A 46 13.51 34.68 17.27
N PRO A 47 12.79 34.06 18.23
CA PRO A 47 13.06 34.20 19.67
C PRO A 47 14.49 33.79 20.06
N ASN A 48 15.01 32.76 19.40
CA ASN A 48 16.37 32.26 19.63
C ASN A 48 17.46 33.09 18.95
N ARG A 49 17.10 34.13 18.18
CA ARG A 49 17.97 35.00 17.38
C ARG A 49 17.42 36.43 17.34
N ALA A 50 17.24 37.01 18.53
CA ALA A 50 16.64 38.34 18.70
C ALA A 50 17.37 39.45 17.91
N GLU A 51 18.66 39.28 17.58
CA GLU A 51 19.44 40.21 16.78
C GLU A 51 18.94 40.36 15.33
N LEU A 52 18.14 39.41 14.82
CA LEU A 52 17.51 39.52 13.49
C LEU A 52 16.35 40.52 13.46
N GLY A 53 15.83 40.90 14.64
CA GLY A 53 14.63 41.71 14.78
C GLY A 53 13.38 41.06 14.20
N ALA A 54 12.29 41.82 14.16
CA ALA A 54 11.10 41.43 13.42
C ALA A 54 11.31 41.58 11.90
N VAL A 55 10.69 40.69 11.14
CA VAL A 55 10.66 40.67 9.67
C VAL A 55 9.21 40.72 9.25
N THR A 56 8.85 41.69 8.41
CA THR A 56 7.51 41.73 7.80
C THR A 56 7.37 40.56 6.82
N ALA A 57 6.18 39.99 6.73
CA ALA A 57 5.88 38.92 5.80
C ALA A 57 4.57 39.14 5.05
N THR A 58 4.45 38.52 3.88
CA THR A 58 3.21 38.44 3.09
C THR A 58 2.74 37.00 2.99
N VAL A 59 1.43 36.79 2.86
CA VAL A 59 0.87 35.44 2.65
C VAL A 59 1.15 34.99 1.22
N ALA A 60 2.08 34.06 1.05
CA ALA A 60 2.42 33.49 -0.25
C ALA A 60 1.42 32.39 -0.65
N VAL A 61 0.98 31.59 0.32
CA VAL A 61 0.01 30.50 0.12
C VAL A 61 -0.95 30.46 1.30
N HIS A 62 -2.24 30.25 0.99
CA HIS A 62 -3.30 30.01 1.97
C HIS A 62 -4.00 28.69 1.66
N GLY A 63 -4.05 27.77 2.62
CA GLY A 63 -4.54 26.40 2.46
C GLY A 63 -6.05 26.26 2.25
N GLY A 64 -6.78 27.37 2.29
CA GLY A 64 -8.22 27.42 1.97
C GLY A 64 -9.16 27.31 3.17
N TRP A 65 -8.62 27.36 4.39
CA TRP A 65 -9.40 27.43 5.63
C TRP A 65 -10.47 28.54 5.59
N ARG A 66 -11.69 28.22 6.05
CA ARG A 66 -12.87 29.11 5.90
C ARG A 66 -13.41 29.67 7.22
N GLY A 67 -12.74 29.43 8.34
CA GLY A 67 -13.11 30.00 9.63
C GLY A 67 -13.56 29.00 10.70
N GLY A 68 -13.87 27.76 10.32
CA GLY A 68 -14.41 26.73 11.21
C GLY A 68 -13.35 25.81 11.82
N ASP A 69 -13.67 25.26 13.00
CA ASP A 69 -12.79 24.34 13.75
C ASP A 69 -12.57 22.98 13.06
N THR A 70 -13.41 22.66 12.07
CA THR A 70 -13.32 21.45 11.25
C THR A 70 -13.09 21.77 9.78
N ASP A 71 -12.87 23.05 9.45
CA ASP A 71 -12.56 23.42 8.07
C ASP A 71 -11.15 22.93 7.73
N PRO A 72 -10.97 22.24 6.59
CA PRO A 72 -9.68 21.72 6.20
C PRO A 72 -8.73 22.86 5.79
N GLY A 73 -7.43 22.55 5.73
CA GLY A 73 -6.45 23.46 5.13
C GLY A 73 -6.09 24.67 5.99
N ASP A 74 -6.07 24.49 7.31
CA ASP A 74 -5.56 25.47 8.27
C ASP A 74 -4.02 25.56 8.23
N VAL A 75 -3.50 25.92 7.06
CA VAL A 75 -2.08 26.06 6.73
C VAL A 75 -1.90 27.36 5.96
N ALA A 76 -0.87 28.12 6.31
CA ALA A 76 -0.42 29.27 5.55
C ALA A 76 1.11 29.25 5.40
N VAL A 77 1.57 29.72 4.25
CA VAL A 77 2.99 29.95 3.96
C VAL A 77 3.20 31.46 3.88
N LEU A 78 4.09 31.96 4.72
CA LEU A 78 4.51 33.34 4.73
C LEU A 78 5.82 33.49 3.97
N GLU A 79 5.89 34.47 3.08
CA GLU A 79 7.13 34.93 2.45
C GLU A 79 7.67 36.14 3.21
N LEU A 80 8.89 36.02 3.72
CA LEU A 80 9.60 37.06 4.44
C LEU A 80 10.10 38.13 3.46
N GLU A 81 10.03 39.40 3.87
CA GLU A 81 10.52 40.55 3.09
C GLU A 81 12.02 40.46 2.75
N ARG A 82 12.80 39.79 3.60
CA ARG A 82 14.23 39.52 3.40
C ARG A 82 14.59 38.08 3.76
N GLU A 83 15.67 37.59 3.16
CA GLU A 83 16.29 36.32 3.57
C GLU A 83 16.83 36.41 5.00
N VAL A 84 16.67 35.33 5.75
CA VAL A 84 17.26 35.17 7.08
C VAL A 84 18.37 34.12 7.05
N PRO A 85 19.55 34.39 7.64
CA PRO A 85 20.70 33.49 7.59
C PRO A 85 20.59 32.39 8.65
N LEU A 86 19.49 31.63 8.61
CA LEU A 86 19.20 30.53 9.53
C LEU A 86 19.01 29.23 8.76
N ALA A 87 19.50 28.14 9.35
CA ALA A 87 19.21 26.81 8.84
C ALA A 87 17.71 26.51 9.02
N PRO A 88 16.99 26.17 7.95
CA PRO A 88 15.58 25.80 8.04
C PRO A 88 15.35 24.52 8.85
N ALA A 89 14.08 24.27 9.19
CA ALA A 89 13.65 23.03 9.81
C ALA A 89 13.88 21.83 8.87
N VAL A 90 14.20 20.68 9.46
CA VAL A 90 14.33 19.39 8.77
C VAL A 90 13.11 18.54 9.11
N PHE A 91 12.56 17.82 8.14
CA PHE A 91 11.37 16.99 8.35
C PHE A 91 11.73 15.53 8.60
N ALA A 92 10.94 14.87 9.45
CA ALA A 92 10.97 13.44 9.64
C ALA A 92 10.23 12.73 8.49
N SER A 93 10.42 11.41 8.37
CA SER A 93 9.58 10.60 7.47
C SER A 93 8.13 10.57 8.00
N PRO A 94 7.11 10.64 7.13
CA PRO A 94 5.72 10.51 7.55
C PRO A 94 5.47 9.25 8.37
N GLY A 95 4.70 9.37 9.45
CA GLY A 95 4.39 8.27 10.37
C GLY A 95 5.37 8.09 11.52
N ALA A 96 6.55 8.72 11.49
CA ALA A 96 7.55 8.60 12.55
C ALA A 96 7.02 9.02 13.94
N GLU A 97 6.06 9.94 13.99
CA GLU A 97 5.37 10.34 15.23
C GLU A 97 4.54 9.23 15.90
N ARG A 98 4.23 8.16 15.14
CA ARG A 98 3.40 7.02 15.55
C ARG A 98 4.18 5.71 15.63
N ASP A 99 5.51 5.76 15.53
CA ASP A 99 6.38 4.58 15.68
C ASP A 99 6.15 3.87 17.03
N ILE A 100 6.49 2.59 17.10
CA ILE A 100 6.38 1.79 18.32
C ILE A 100 7.78 1.48 18.85
N PRO A 101 8.16 1.95 20.05
CA PRO A 101 7.35 2.70 21.03
C PRO A 101 7.07 4.15 20.62
N SER A 102 5.89 4.67 21.01
CA SER A 102 5.45 6.03 20.67
C SER A 102 6.46 7.09 21.17
N PRO A 103 7.03 7.90 20.26
CA PRO A 103 8.01 8.90 20.64
C PRO A 103 7.37 10.06 21.40
N GLU A 104 8.16 10.69 22.26
CA GLU A 104 7.79 11.99 22.84
C GLU A 104 7.99 13.09 21.79
N LEU A 105 6.97 13.96 21.68
CA LEU A 105 6.90 15.05 20.74
C LEU A 105 7.00 16.40 21.48
N ILE A 106 7.73 17.34 20.88
CA ILE A 106 8.02 18.65 21.48
C ILE A 106 7.44 19.74 20.57
N ALA A 107 6.65 20.64 21.15
CA ALA A 107 6.18 21.87 20.51
C ALA A 107 6.70 23.10 21.27
N TYR A 108 7.10 24.14 20.54
CA TYR A 108 7.54 25.42 21.09
C TYR A 108 6.63 26.55 20.60
N GLY A 109 5.89 27.18 21.51
CA GLY A 109 4.88 28.19 21.19
C GLY A 109 4.94 29.39 22.14
N PHE A 110 4.07 30.39 21.92
CA PHE A 110 4.11 31.69 22.58
C PHE A 110 2.78 32.04 23.28
N PRO A 111 2.39 31.28 24.32
CA PRO A 111 1.15 31.54 25.04
C PRO A 111 1.21 32.87 25.79
N ARG A 112 0.02 33.44 26.07
CA ARG A 112 -0.08 34.72 26.79
C ARG A 112 0.71 34.68 28.10
N GLY A 113 1.61 35.66 28.29
CA GLY A 113 2.47 35.77 29.47
C GLY A 113 3.84 35.11 29.34
N TYR A 114 4.12 34.48 28.19
CA TYR A 114 5.41 33.85 27.86
C TYR A 114 5.88 34.34 26.49
N ASP A 115 6.32 35.61 26.42
CA ASP A 115 6.81 36.21 25.16
C ASP A 115 8.11 35.54 24.68
N GLU A 116 8.90 35.01 25.61
CA GLU A 116 10.07 34.16 25.38
C GLU A 116 9.71 32.74 24.92
N GLY A 117 8.42 32.39 24.92
CA GLY A 117 7.88 31.09 24.53
C GLY A 117 7.94 30.01 25.62
N ALA A 118 7.20 28.93 25.39
CA ALA A 118 7.08 27.78 26.28
C ALA A 118 7.13 26.46 25.50
N LEU A 119 7.69 25.42 26.12
CA LEU A 119 7.74 24.07 25.56
C LEU A 119 6.59 23.20 26.08
N ALA A 120 6.03 22.39 25.19
CA ALA A 120 4.95 21.45 25.50
C ALA A 120 5.31 20.04 25.02
N LEU A 121 5.08 19.03 25.88
CA LEU A 121 5.47 17.62 25.65
C LEU A 121 4.24 16.72 25.46
N TYR A 122 4.19 16.04 24.31
CA TYR A 122 3.02 15.31 23.84
C TYR A 122 3.38 13.95 23.23
N ARG A 123 2.37 13.12 22.99
CA ARG A 123 2.45 11.92 22.14
C ARG A 123 1.32 11.92 21.13
N ALA A 124 1.58 11.37 19.95
CA ALA A 124 0.52 11.09 18.99
C ALA A 124 -0.32 9.89 19.44
N VAL A 125 -1.64 10.02 19.38
CA VAL A 125 -2.55 8.91 19.62
C VAL A 125 -2.55 8.00 18.38
N PRO A 126 -2.34 6.68 18.54
CA PRO A 126 -2.46 5.74 17.43
C PRO A 126 -3.89 5.70 16.87
N GLY A 127 -4.05 5.72 15.55
CA GLY A 127 -5.36 5.64 14.91
C GLY A 127 -5.47 6.40 13.60
N PRO A 128 -6.68 6.44 13.00
CA PRO A 128 -6.95 7.20 11.79
C PRO A 128 -6.86 8.71 12.04
N LEU A 129 -6.65 9.48 10.97
CA LEU A 129 -6.73 10.94 11.03
C LEU A 129 -8.15 11.40 11.37
N ILE A 130 -8.28 12.36 12.29
CA ILE A 130 -9.55 13.02 12.60
C ILE A 130 -9.95 13.84 11.37
N ALA A 131 -11.14 13.56 10.84
CA ALA A 131 -11.67 14.16 9.62
C ALA A 131 -10.73 14.09 8.39
N GLY A 132 -9.80 13.12 8.37
CA GLY A 132 -8.82 12.99 7.28
C GLY A 132 -7.66 14.00 7.31
N GLU A 133 -7.59 14.85 8.34
CA GLU A 133 -6.65 15.98 8.46
C GLU A 133 -5.72 15.84 9.67
N TRP A 134 -6.28 15.60 10.87
CA TRP A 134 -5.54 15.85 12.12
C TRP A 134 -5.12 14.57 12.84
N VAL A 135 -3.93 14.61 13.44
CA VAL A 135 -3.50 13.65 14.47
C VAL A 135 -3.83 14.21 15.84
N GLN A 136 -4.42 13.39 16.71
CA GLN A 136 -4.64 13.77 18.12
C GLN A 136 -3.33 13.67 18.91
N LEU A 137 -3.07 14.70 19.71
CA LEU A 137 -1.96 14.77 20.63
C LEU A 137 -2.45 14.67 22.08
N GLU A 138 -1.78 13.88 22.90
CA GLU A 138 -2.04 13.78 24.34
C GLU A 138 -0.81 14.17 25.15
N ALA A 139 -1.01 14.99 26.20
CA ALA A 139 0.09 15.46 27.02
C ALA A 139 0.76 14.29 27.76
N VAL A 140 2.09 14.24 27.76
CA VAL A 140 2.85 13.17 28.42
C VAL A 140 2.65 13.19 29.95
N SER A 141 2.38 14.37 30.52
CA SER A 141 2.16 14.51 31.96
C SER A 141 1.02 15.46 32.32
N GLY A 142 0.44 15.20 33.49
CA GLY A 142 -0.50 16.08 34.19
C GLY A 142 0.12 17.35 34.78
N HIS A 143 1.42 17.61 34.59
CA HIS A 143 2.12 18.72 35.26
C HIS A 143 2.92 19.64 34.32
N GLY A 144 2.74 19.54 33.00
CA GLY A 144 3.37 20.42 32.00
C GLY A 144 2.48 21.51 31.42
N GLN A 145 3.08 22.38 30.59
CA GLN A 145 2.39 23.41 29.80
C GLN A 145 1.40 22.75 28.82
N PRO A 146 0.09 23.03 28.91
CA PRO A 146 -0.86 22.59 27.90
C PRO A 146 -0.68 23.41 26.61
N LEU A 147 -0.99 22.79 25.47
CA LEU A 147 -1.27 23.52 24.24
C LEU A 147 -2.40 24.50 24.52
N ALA A 148 -2.15 25.77 24.18
CA ALA A 148 -3.02 26.90 24.41
C ALA A 148 -2.88 27.88 23.24
N ASP A 149 -3.73 28.90 23.19
CA ASP A 149 -3.59 30.03 22.26
C ASP A 149 -2.14 30.55 22.30
N GLY A 150 -1.52 30.68 21.13
CA GLY A 150 -0.09 30.98 20.97
C GLY A 150 0.78 29.79 20.54
N PHE A 151 0.29 28.55 20.67
CA PHE A 151 0.95 27.37 20.09
C PHE A 151 0.53 27.07 18.65
N SER A 152 -0.59 27.62 18.17
CA SER A 152 -1.03 27.45 16.79
C SER A 152 0.06 27.83 15.81
N GLY A 153 0.40 26.92 14.90
CA GLY A 153 1.47 27.05 13.92
C GLY A 153 2.84 26.57 14.40
N ALA A 154 2.98 26.14 15.65
CA ALA A 154 4.24 25.59 16.16
C ALA A 154 4.57 24.27 15.45
N ALA A 155 5.86 24.09 15.10
CA ALA A 155 6.35 22.79 14.68
C ALA A 155 6.23 21.79 15.83
N VAL A 156 5.76 20.59 15.52
CA VAL A 156 5.83 19.42 16.38
C VAL A 156 7.05 18.61 15.96
N THR A 157 7.97 18.38 16.89
CA THR A 157 9.27 17.78 16.61
C THR A 157 9.54 16.50 17.40
N LEU A 158 10.33 15.61 16.82
CA LEU A 158 10.98 14.52 17.54
C LEU A 158 12.15 15.06 18.39
N ALA A 159 12.70 14.20 19.26
CA ALA A 159 13.83 14.56 20.12
C ALA A 159 15.10 15.01 19.37
N ASP A 160 15.25 14.61 18.10
CA ASP A 160 16.36 15.04 17.23
C ASP A 160 16.11 16.41 16.56
N GLY A 161 14.93 17.00 16.77
CA GLY A 161 14.51 18.29 16.20
C GLY A 161 13.87 18.20 14.83
N SER A 162 13.67 16.99 14.27
CA SER A 162 12.98 16.82 13.00
C SER A 162 11.47 17.02 13.15
N VAL A 163 10.86 17.72 12.20
CA VAL A 163 9.44 18.11 12.20
C VAL A 163 8.58 16.94 11.71
N VAL A 164 7.57 16.59 12.49
CA VAL A 164 6.55 15.57 12.14
C VAL A 164 5.19 16.20 11.82
N GLY A 165 4.94 17.44 12.23
CA GLY A 165 3.71 18.15 11.92
C GLY A 165 3.69 19.57 12.48
N MET A 166 2.50 20.19 12.46
CA MET A 166 2.25 21.54 12.95
C MET A 166 1.01 21.58 13.84
N VAL A 167 1.11 22.21 15.00
CA VAL A 167 -0.04 22.38 15.92
C VAL A 167 -1.10 23.28 15.27
N THR A 168 -2.36 22.85 15.24
CA THR A 168 -3.48 23.65 14.70
C THR A 168 -4.50 24.07 15.73
N ALA A 169 -4.84 23.19 16.67
CA ALA A 169 -5.90 23.48 17.63
C ALA A 169 -5.71 22.77 18.97
N VAL A 170 -6.34 23.33 20.00
CA VAL A 170 -6.59 22.66 21.28
C VAL A 170 -7.95 21.96 21.19
N ALA A 171 -8.00 20.67 21.50
CA ALA A 171 -9.25 19.92 21.48
C ALA A 171 -9.83 19.83 22.90
N GLY A 172 -10.94 20.54 23.14
CA GLY A 172 -11.77 20.38 24.34
C GLY A 172 -11.84 21.58 25.29
N GLY A 173 -12.65 21.46 26.35
CA GLY A 173 -12.81 22.49 27.38
C GLY A 173 -11.55 22.67 28.24
N ARG A 174 -11.55 23.66 29.15
CA ARG A 174 -10.40 24.11 29.96
C ARG A 174 -9.62 23.01 30.74
N ASP A 175 -10.19 21.82 30.89
CA ASP A 175 -9.60 20.67 31.60
C ASP A 175 -9.13 19.51 30.69
N VAL A 176 -9.31 19.60 29.37
CA VAL A 176 -8.92 18.55 28.42
C VAL A 176 -7.51 18.85 27.88
N ARG A 177 -6.56 17.94 28.13
CA ARG A 177 -5.16 18.04 27.66
C ARG A 177 -4.94 17.36 26.32
N ALA A 178 -5.88 17.53 25.40
CA ALA A 178 -5.79 17.02 24.05
C ALA A 178 -5.51 18.17 23.08
N GLY A 179 -4.58 17.95 22.16
CA GLY A 179 -4.29 18.86 21.05
C GLY A 179 -4.51 18.18 19.71
N ARG A 180 -4.40 18.97 18.65
CA ARG A 180 -4.37 18.48 17.27
C ARG A 180 -3.16 19.03 16.56
N MET A 181 -2.57 18.19 15.71
CA MET A 181 -1.61 18.63 14.72
C MET A 181 -2.03 18.22 13.32
N LEU A 182 -1.68 19.03 12.34
CA LEU A 182 -1.60 18.61 10.94
C LEU A 182 -0.27 17.89 10.75
N PRO A 183 -0.27 16.59 10.40
CA PRO A 183 0.97 15.88 10.11
C PRO A 183 1.55 16.35 8.77
N THR A 184 2.83 16.11 8.57
CA THR A 184 3.59 16.71 7.46
C THR A 184 3.06 16.30 6.09
N GLU A 185 2.64 15.05 5.93
CA GLU A 185 2.02 14.54 4.71
C GLU A 185 0.69 15.24 4.37
N VAL A 186 -0.04 15.74 5.37
CA VAL A 186 -1.27 16.51 5.15
C VAL A 186 -0.93 17.94 4.75
N MET A 187 0.06 18.57 5.39
CA MET A 187 0.50 19.92 5.01
C MET A 187 0.99 19.98 3.56
N ALA A 188 1.67 18.92 3.09
CA ALA A 188 2.16 18.82 1.71
C ALA A 188 1.03 18.82 0.67
N ARG A 189 -0.22 18.52 1.05
CA ARG A 189 -1.41 18.63 0.19
C ARG A 189 -1.78 20.08 -0.11
N TYR A 190 -1.49 20.99 0.83
CA TYR A 190 -1.84 22.41 0.73
C TYR A 190 -0.73 23.27 0.16
N TRP A 191 0.52 22.78 0.21
CA TRP A 191 1.66 23.47 -0.37
C TRP A 191 2.70 22.50 -0.92
N SER A 192 2.86 22.52 -2.24
CA SER A 192 3.80 21.68 -2.98
C SER A 192 5.27 21.93 -2.63
N GLY A 193 5.61 23.09 -2.08
CA GLY A 193 6.97 23.39 -1.64
C GLY A 193 7.49 22.49 -0.52
N LEU A 194 6.61 21.75 0.17
CA LEU A 194 7.01 20.70 1.10
C LEU A 194 7.45 19.42 0.41
N GLY A 195 7.03 19.15 -0.82
CA GLY A 195 7.29 17.87 -1.47
C GLY A 195 8.78 17.51 -1.60
N GLU A 196 9.66 18.49 -1.81
CA GLU A 196 11.11 18.25 -1.83
C GLU A 196 11.79 18.28 -0.45
N LEU A 197 11.10 18.78 0.58
CA LEU A 197 11.63 18.93 1.94
C LEU A 197 11.33 17.72 2.82
N VAL A 198 10.23 17.01 2.52
CA VAL A 198 9.74 15.89 3.34
C VAL A 198 10.28 14.58 2.78
N PRO A 199 11.03 13.80 3.58
CA PRO A 199 11.51 12.48 3.15
C PRO A 199 10.37 11.57 2.71
N THR A 200 10.47 11.01 1.52
CA THR A 200 9.50 10.04 0.98
C THR A 200 10.20 8.70 0.74
N PRO A 201 9.70 7.59 1.31
CA PRO A 201 10.28 6.27 1.09
C PRO A 201 10.42 5.95 -0.41
N GLY A 202 11.58 5.45 -0.82
CA GLY A 202 11.84 5.08 -2.22
C GLY A 202 12.34 6.21 -3.11
N HIS A 203 12.46 7.45 -2.60
CA HIS A 203 12.95 8.60 -3.37
C HIS A 203 14.17 9.26 -2.71
N THR A 204 15.10 9.74 -3.53
CA THR A 204 16.25 10.52 -3.06
C THR A 204 15.91 12.02 -2.99
N PRO A 205 16.55 12.79 -2.09
CA PRO A 205 16.35 14.24 -2.03
C PRO A 205 16.68 14.98 -3.33
N ASN A 206 17.60 14.45 -4.15
CA ASN A 206 17.94 15.07 -5.43
C ASN A 206 16.85 14.86 -6.48
N GLU A 207 16.22 13.68 -6.54
CA GLU A 207 15.11 13.40 -7.46
C GLU A 207 13.90 14.27 -7.14
N LEU A 208 13.56 14.42 -5.85
CA LEU A 208 12.44 15.28 -5.44
C LEU A 208 12.74 16.76 -5.73
N ARG A 209 13.96 17.23 -5.46
CA ARG A 209 14.37 18.60 -5.80
C ARG A 209 14.25 18.87 -7.30
N GLU A 210 14.72 17.94 -8.11
CA GLU A 210 14.62 18.04 -9.57
C GLU A 210 13.16 18.09 -10.04
N LEU A 211 12.29 17.22 -9.52
CA LEU A 211 10.86 17.23 -9.83
C LEU A 211 10.23 18.60 -9.51
N TYR A 212 10.43 19.10 -8.30
CA TYR A 212 9.78 20.35 -7.87
C TYR A 212 10.42 21.60 -8.49
N ASP A 213 11.69 21.57 -8.86
CA ASP A 213 12.31 22.60 -9.70
C ASP A 213 11.66 22.67 -11.09
N LEU A 214 11.38 21.53 -11.70
CA LEU A 214 10.67 21.46 -12.99
C LEU A 214 9.22 21.94 -12.87
N VAL A 215 8.49 21.54 -11.82
CA VAL A 215 7.12 22.01 -11.56
C VAL A 215 7.10 23.53 -11.39
N ARG A 216 7.98 24.09 -10.55
CA ARG A 216 8.08 25.55 -10.36
C ARG A 216 8.46 26.29 -11.63
N ARG A 217 9.37 25.73 -12.43
CA ARG A 217 9.74 26.31 -13.73
C ARG A 217 8.55 26.30 -14.68
N ALA A 218 7.82 25.19 -14.77
CA ALA A 218 6.62 25.07 -15.60
C ALA A 218 5.52 26.05 -15.19
N GLU A 219 5.27 26.22 -13.89
CA GLU A 219 4.29 27.20 -13.38
C GLU A 219 4.72 28.64 -13.70
N ARG A 220 6.01 28.97 -13.53
CA ARG A 220 6.56 30.30 -13.86
C ARG A 220 6.48 30.60 -15.35
N ASP A 221 6.77 29.60 -16.19
CA ASP A 221 6.77 29.72 -17.65
C ASP A 221 5.34 29.63 -18.23
N GLY A 222 4.33 29.37 -17.38
CA GLY A 222 2.93 29.26 -17.80
C GLY A 222 2.65 28.04 -18.67
N LEU A 223 3.40 26.95 -18.48
CA LEU A 223 3.26 25.73 -19.27
C LEU A 223 1.83 25.17 -19.15
N THR A 224 1.10 25.17 -20.26
CA THR A 224 -0.20 24.52 -20.34
C THR A 224 0.00 23.06 -20.75
N CYS A 225 -0.38 22.13 -19.89
CA CYS A 225 -0.28 20.70 -20.16
C CYS A 225 -1.46 19.93 -19.56
N ASP A 226 -1.71 18.75 -20.09
CA ASP A 226 -2.72 17.83 -19.55
C ASP A 226 -2.10 17.07 -18.37
N HIS A 227 -2.40 17.50 -17.15
CA HIS A 227 -1.86 16.91 -15.91
C HIS A 227 -2.28 15.45 -15.75
N ASP A 228 -3.50 15.10 -16.16
CA ASP A 228 -4.06 13.77 -16.10
C ASP A 228 -3.28 12.83 -17.03
N ARG A 229 -3.00 13.31 -18.24
CA ARG A 229 -2.17 12.58 -19.20
C ARG A 229 -0.72 12.43 -18.73
N LEU A 230 -0.12 13.48 -18.16
CA LEU A 230 1.23 13.40 -17.58
C LEU A 230 1.31 12.36 -16.47
N TYR A 231 0.29 12.31 -15.61
CA TYR A 231 0.16 11.26 -14.60
C TYR A 231 0.08 9.87 -15.25
N VAL A 232 -0.83 9.66 -16.20
CA VAL A 232 -1.02 8.37 -16.88
C VAL A 232 0.26 7.92 -17.58
N ASP A 233 0.97 8.82 -18.26
CA ASP A 233 2.25 8.53 -18.92
C ASP A 233 3.34 8.17 -17.89
N ALA A 234 3.37 8.88 -16.76
CA ALA A 234 4.34 8.67 -15.70
C ALA A 234 4.11 7.38 -14.92
N VAL A 235 2.87 6.99 -14.63
CA VAL A 235 2.58 5.73 -13.95
C VAL A 235 2.59 4.56 -14.94
N GLY A 236 2.29 4.83 -16.22
CA GLY A 236 2.18 3.89 -17.32
C GLY A 236 0.83 3.17 -17.34
N ALA A 237 0.58 2.36 -18.37
CA ALA A 237 -0.67 1.61 -18.55
C ALA A 237 -1.03 0.64 -17.40
N PHE A 238 -0.14 0.47 -16.41
CA PHE A 238 -0.28 -0.42 -15.26
C PHE A 238 -0.14 0.32 -13.92
N GLY A 239 -0.16 1.65 -13.95
CA GLY A 239 -0.18 2.46 -12.75
C GLY A 239 -1.55 2.54 -12.10
N PRO A 240 -1.66 3.17 -10.90
CA PRO A 240 -2.95 3.40 -10.27
C PRO A 240 -3.88 4.18 -11.20
N ALA A 241 -5.18 3.93 -11.06
CA ALA A 241 -6.17 4.66 -11.84
C ALA A 241 -6.14 6.15 -11.49
N LEU A 242 -6.52 6.98 -12.45
CA LEU A 242 -6.66 8.41 -12.24
C LEU A 242 -7.63 8.65 -11.06
N PRO A 243 -7.24 9.46 -10.07
CA PRO A 243 -8.12 9.80 -8.96
C PRO A 243 -9.39 10.50 -9.46
N LYS A 244 -10.51 10.26 -8.76
CA LYS A 244 -11.81 10.86 -9.13
C LYS A 244 -11.70 12.39 -9.11
N GLY A 245 -11.93 13.02 -10.26
CA GLY A 245 -11.86 14.47 -10.42
C GLY A 245 -10.63 14.97 -11.21
N GLY A 246 -9.60 14.13 -11.36
CA GLY A 246 -8.36 14.50 -12.05
C GLY A 246 -7.58 15.61 -11.33
N PHE A 247 -6.48 16.06 -11.91
CA PHE A 247 -5.55 16.99 -11.25
C PHE A 247 -5.80 18.45 -11.64
N GLY A 248 -6.15 19.27 -10.64
CA GLY A 248 -6.35 20.71 -10.81
C GLY A 248 -5.08 21.51 -11.12
N SER A 249 -3.89 20.93 -10.86
CA SER A 249 -2.59 21.57 -11.14
C SER A 249 -1.47 20.57 -11.38
N LEU A 250 -0.41 21.00 -12.07
CA LEU A 250 0.81 20.20 -12.25
C LEU A 250 1.44 19.81 -10.91
N ALA A 251 1.43 20.73 -9.94
CA ALA A 251 1.88 20.48 -8.58
C ALA A 251 1.07 19.40 -7.86
N SER A 252 -0.25 19.37 -8.04
CA SER A 252 -1.12 18.33 -7.47
C SER A 252 -0.84 16.95 -8.07
N ALA A 253 -0.61 16.87 -9.39
CA ALA A 253 -0.23 15.63 -10.06
C ALA A 253 1.15 15.14 -9.59
N ALA A 254 2.15 16.02 -9.52
CA ALA A 254 3.49 15.69 -9.03
C ALA A 254 3.47 15.16 -7.59
N ALA A 255 2.72 15.83 -6.69
CA ALA A 255 2.54 15.38 -5.32
C ALA A 255 1.86 14.00 -5.26
N TYR A 256 0.81 13.78 -6.06
CA TYR A 256 0.14 12.48 -6.08
C TYR A 256 1.05 11.36 -6.56
N VAL A 257 1.88 11.61 -7.59
CA VAL A 257 2.89 10.65 -8.05
C VAL A 257 3.92 10.34 -6.95
N GLN A 258 4.36 11.34 -6.20
CA GLN A 258 5.30 11.14 -5.09
C GLN A 258 4.69 10.34 -3.94
N TRP A 259 3.47 10.68 -3.51
CA TRP A 259 2.91 10.19 -2.24
C TRP A 259 2.08 8.92 -2.39
N GLU A 260 1.38 8.73 -3.53
CA GLU A 260 0.43 7.62 -3.70
C GLU A 260 0.92 6.50 -4.59
N VAL A 261 1.87 6.77 -5.48
CA VAL A 261 2.29 5.79 -6.47
C VAL A 261 3.45 4.99 -5.91
N SER A 262 3.21 3.70 -5.62
CA SER A 262 4.22 2.79 -5.07
C SER A 262 5.35 2.40 -6.05
N ALA A 263 5.45 3.04 -7.21
CA ALA A 263 6.42 2.78 -8.27
C ALA A 263 7.45 3.92 -8.30
N PRO A 264 8.65 3.76 -7.71
CA PRO A 264 9.62 4.87 -7.55
C PRO A 264 9.99 5.56 -8.87
N GLU A 265 10.14 4.79 -9.94
CA GLU A 265 10.37 5.26 -11.31
C GLU A 265 9.24 6.12 -11.90
N ALA A 266 8.06 6.18 -11.29
CA ALA A 266 6.99 7.07 -11.73
C ALA A 266 7.36 8.54 -11.53
N VAL A 267 8.03 8.89 -10.42
CA VAL A 267 8.53 10.25 -10.16
C VAL A 267 9.54 10.67 -11.23
N SER A 268 10.51 9.80 -11.55
CA SER A 268 11.54 10.10 -12.56
C SER A 268 10.93 10.21 -13.96
N ARG A 269 9.96 9.35 -14.32
CA ARG A 269 9.22 9.44 -15.59
C ARG A 269 8.38 10.71 -15.68
N PHE A 270 7.69 11.09 -14.60
CA PHE A 270 6.93 12.33 -14.54
C PHE A 270 7.84 13.54 -14.76
N ALA A 271 8.95 13.61 -14.00
CA ALA A 271 9.95 14.67 -14.15
C ALA A 271 10.53 14.72 -15.58
N ALA A 272 10.82 13.56 -16.19
CA ALA A 272 11.29 13.49 -17.58
C ALA A 272 10.28 14.09 -18.57
N ARG A 273 8.99 13.77 -18.43
CA ARG A 273 7.94 14.34 -19.29
C ARG A 273 7.76 15.84 -19.11
N VAL A 274 7.78 16.33 -17.87
CA VAL A 274 7.72 17.77 -17.61
C VAL A 274 8.92 18.48 -18.24
N ARG A 275 10.12 17.90 -18.12
CA ARG A 275 11.33 18.43 -18.76
C ARG A 275 11.22 18.46 -20.29
N GLU A 276 10.74 17.39 -20.91
CA GLU A 276 10.50 17.34 -22.36
C GLU A 276 9.54 18.43 -22.82
N LEU A 277 8.47 18.71 -22.06
CA LEU A 277 7.53 19.79 -22.36
C LEU A 277 8.13 21.18 -22.17
N LEU A 278 9.00 21.37 -21.18
CA LEU A 278 9.68 22.64 -20.92
C LEU A 278 10.80 22.95 -21.93
N ASP A 279 11.47 21.92 -22.44
CA ASP A 279 12.63 22.05 -23.31
C ASP A 279 12.28 21.86 -24.81
N GLY A 280 11.05 21.47 -25.13
CA GLY A 280 10.57 21.22 -26.49
C GLY A 280 9.97 22.47 -27.20
N PRO A 281 10.13 22.61 -28.53
CA PRO A 281 9.38 23.57 -29.33
C PRO A 281 7.94 23.07 -29.53
N GLY A 282 6.94 23.95 -29.40
CA GLY A 282 5.52 23.60 -29.41
C GLY A 282 5.05 22.76 -30.62
N ASP A 283 4.05 21.92 -30.35
CA ASP A 283 3.16 21.22 -31.28
C ASP A 283 3.82 20.22 -32.26
N ARG A 284 3.65 18.92 -31.97
CA ARG A 284 2.97 17.95 -32.86
C ARG A 284 2.99 16.53 -32.27
N GLY A 285 1.83 15.87 -32.36
CA GLY A 285 1.69 14.46 -32.06
C GLY A 285 2.66 13.57 -32.85
N GLY A 286 3.16 12.56 -32.18
CA GLY A 286 3.99 11.51 -32.77
C GLY A 286 4.00 10.28 -31.89
N ARG A 287 3.38 9.20 -32.37
CA ARG A 287 3.62 7.83 -31.90
C ARG A 287 5.12 7.55 -31.91
N GLY A 288 5.59 6.84 -30.89
CA GLY A 288 6.93 6.29 -30.84
C GLY A 288 6.95 5.07 -29.94
N ASP A 289 6.68 3.91 -30.53
CA ASP A 289 7.03 2.61 -29.97
C ASP A 289 8.55 2.54 -29.78
N ALA A 290 8.98 2.09 -28.60
CA ALA A 290 10.33 1.58 -28.39
C ALA A 290 10.25 0.45 -27.36
N ALA A 291 10.30 -0.79 -27.87
CA ALA A 291 10.52 -1.99 -27.09
C ALA A 291 11.96 -1.99 -26.53
N PRO A 292 12.19 -2.44 -25.28
CA PRO A 292 13.52 -2.79 -24.84
C PRO A 292 13.86 -4.23 -25.24
N ASP A 293 15.11 -4.34 -25.69
CA ASP A 293 15.82 -5.50 -26.17
C ASP A 293 15.94 -6.60 -25.11
N GLY A 294 15.90 -7.84 -25.59
CA GLY A 294 15.97 -9.05 -24.78
C GLY A 294 17.39 -9.40 -24.38
N SER A 295 17.54 -9.84 -23.13
CA SER A 295 18.62 -10.74 -22.74
C SER A 295 18.02 -11.89 -21.90
N PRO A 296 18.24 -13.16 -22.30
CA PRO A 296 17.60 -14.31 -21.68
C PRO A 296 18.41 -14.73 -20.45
N GLY A 297 17.77 -14.78 -19.27
CA GLY A 297 18.46 -15.20 -18.06
C GLY A 297 17.70 -15.06 -16.75
N ARG A 298 16.46 -15.53 -16.67
CA ARG A 298 15.82 -16.03 -15.44
C ARG A 298 14.52 -16.71 -15.82
N ALA A 299 14.20 -17.84 -15.17
CA ALA A 299 12.94 -18.55 -15.35
C ALA A 299 11.77 -17.56 -15.39
N ALA A 300 10.86 -17.73 -16.35
CA ALA A 300 9.74 -16.83 -16.56
C ALA A 300 9.00 -16.62 -15.24
N ALA A 301 8.98 -15.39 -14.74
CA ALA A 301 8.15 -15.04 -13.61
C ALA A 301 6.71 -15.06 -14.12
N TRP A 302 5.86 -15.88 -13.50
CA TRP A 302 4.42 -15.90 -13.75
C TRP A 302 3.84 -14.48 -13.82
N SER A 303 2.86 -14.28 -14.70
CA SER A 303 2.04 -13.07 -14.78
C SER A 303 0.62 -13.39 -14.29
N PRO A 304 0.36 -13.30 -12.97
CA PRO A 304 -0.88 -13.84 -12.44
C PRO A 304 -2.07 -12.91 -12.61
N VAL A 305 -3.23 -13.48 -12.90
CA VAL A 305 -4.53 -12.91 -12.56
C VAL A 305 -4.93 -13.43 -11.19
N VAL A 306 -5.12 -12.53 -10.23
CA VAL A 306 -5.53 -12.85 -8.87
C VAL A 306 -6.99 -12.47 -8.68
N VAL A 307 -7.78 -13.46 -8.28
CA VAL A 307 -9.15 -13.29 -7.82
C VAL A 307 -9.14 -13.38 -6.29
N ASP A 308 -9.23 -12.22 -5.64
CA ASP A 308 -9.25 -12.11 -4.19
C ASP A 308 -10.68 -12.04 -3.65
N ILE A 309 -11.06 -12.98 -2.79
CA ILE A 309 -12.40 -13.10 -2.24
C ILE A 309 -12.36 -13.04 -0.72
N GLU A 310 -13.13 -12.12 -0.14
CA GLU A 310 -13.21 -11.96 1.31
C GLU A 310 -14.64 -11.78 1.81
N HIS A 311 -14.87 -12.11 3.08
CA HIS A 311 -16.16 -11.79 3.72
C HIS A 311 -16.30 -10.28 3.86
N SER A 312 -17.40 -9.74 3.35
CA SER A 312 -17.61 -8.28 3.28
C SER A 312 -18.06 -7.64 4.60
N GLY A 313 -18.42 -8.46 5.60
CA GLY A 313 -19.06 -8.01 6.83
C GLY A 313 -20.52 -7.55 6.67
N ALA A 314 -21.04 -7.45 5.43
CA ALA A 314 -22.40 -7.00 5.14
C ALA A 314 -23.48 -8.10 5.29
N GLY A 315 -23.07 -9.31 5.67
CA GLY A 315 -23.93 -10.47 5.85
C GLY A 315 -23.13 -11.77 5.70
N PRO A 316 -23.67 -12.92 6.16
CA PRO A 316 -22.95 -14.20 6.15
C PRO A 316 -22.65 -14.71 4.73
N ASP A 317 -23.49 -14.39 3.75
CA ASP A 317 -23.34 -14.83 2.35
C ASP A 317 -22.77 -13.74 1.41
N HIS A 318 -22.39 -12.57 1.93
CA HIS A 318 -21.86 -11.48 1.13
C HIS A 318 -20.35 -11.42 1.18
N VAL A 319 -19.73 -11.39 0.01
CA VAL A 319 -18.29 -11.29 -0.17
C VAL A 319 -17.91 -10.04 -0.96
N THR A 320 -16.70 -9.56 -0.73
CA THR A 320 -16.02 -8.64 -1.65
C THR A 320 -15.16 -9.49 -2.56
N VAL A 321 -15.34 -9.35 -3.87
CA VAL A 321 -14.53 -9.98 -4.90
C VAL A 321 -13.74 -8.89 -5.60
N GLU A 322 -12.43 -9.08 -5.72
CA GLU A 322 -11.55 -8.21 -6.46
C GLU A 322 -10.73 -9.04 -7.46
N VAL A 323 -10.78 -8.65 -8.73
CA VAL A 323 -10.00 -9.27 -9.81
C VAL A 323 -8.87 -8.31 -10.16
N SER A 324 -7.63 -8.81 -10.20
CA SER A 324 -6.46 -8.01 -10.50
C SER A 324 -5.47 -8.75 -11.40
N ALA A 325 -4.92 -8.07 -12.39
CA ALA A 325 -3.78 -8.57 -13.16
C ALA A 325 -2.46 -8.15 -12.49
N TYR A 326 -1.46 -9.02 -12.49
CA TYR A 326 -0.13 -8.74 -11.98
C TYR A 326 0.91 -8.82 -13.09
N ARG A 327 1.81 -7.83 -13.12
CA ARG A 327 2.94 -7.77 -14.04
C ARG A 327 4.15 -7.18 -13.35
N ASP A 328 5.30 -7.84 -13.46
CA ASP A 328 6.56 -7.40 -12.83
C ASP A 328 6.42 -7.07 -11.33
N GLY A 329 5.60 -7.86 -10.62
CA GLY A 329 5.29 -7.64 -9.21
C GLY A 329 4.37 -6.44 -8.90
N ARG A 330 3.80 -5.79 -9.92
CA ARG A 330 2.81 -4.73 -9.76
C ARG A 330 1.41 -5.25 -10.00
N ARG A 331 0.46 -4.74 -9.21
CA ARG A 331 -0.95 -5.11 -9.24
C ARG A 331 -1.78 -4.07 -9.99
N ARG A 332 -2.67 -4.52 -10.87
CA ARG A 332 -3.70 -3.70 -11.52
C ARG A 332 -5.10 -4.26 -11.23
N PRO A 333 -5.90 -3.63 -10.36
CA PRO A 333 -7.29 -3.98 -10.19
C PRO A 333 -8.07 -3.77 -11.50
N VAL A 334 -8.82 -4.79 -11.89
CA VAL A 334 -9.69 -4.80 -13.07
C VAL A 334 -11.13 -4.53 -12.64
N GLY A 335 -11.53 -5.14 -11.52
CA GLY A 335 -12.81 -4.85 -10.88
C GLY A 335 -12.80 -5.21 -9.40
N ALA A 336 -13.58 -4.48 -8.62
CA ALA A 336 -13.87 -4.80 -7.23
C ALA A 336 -15.36 -4.60 -6.96
N ARG A 337 -16.04 -5.63 -6.44
CA ARG A 337 -17.46 -5.57 -6.15
C ARG A 337 -17.81 -6.33 -4.88
N ARG A 338 -18.77 -5.79 -4.12
CA ARG A 338 -19.45 -6.52 -3.05
C ARG A 338 -20.71 -7.17 -3.58
N LEU A 339 -20.88 -8.47 -3.37
CA LEU A 339 -22.00 -9.26 -3.91
C LEU A 339 -22.27 -10.53 -3.08
N PRO A 340 -23.47 -11.13 -3.16
CA PRO A 340 -23.71 -12.46 -2.60
C PRO A 340 -22.87 -13.53 -3.32
N TRP A 341 -22.54 -14.61 -2.60
CA TRP A 341 -21.73 -15.72 -3.15
C TRP A 341 -22.28 -16.27 -4.47
N SER A 342 -23.61 -16.33 -4.62
CA SER A 342 -24.27 -16.82 -5.83
C SER A 342 -23.92 -16.02 -7.10
N GLY A 343 -23.52 -14.75 -6.96
CA GLY A 343 -23.10 -13.92 -8.09
C GLY A 343 -21.59 -13.95 -8.39
N VAL A 344 -20.77 -14.58 -7.52
CA VAL A 344 -19.31 -14.56 -7.61
C VAL A 344 -18.82 -15.16 -8.92
N ARG A 345 -19.35 -16.34 -9.31
CA ARG A 345 -18.94 -17.02 -10.54
C ARG A 345 -19.12 -16.12 -11.76
N ALA A 346 -20.32 -15.56 -11.94
CA ALA A 346 -20.63 -14.71 -13.08
C ALA A 346 -19.75 -13.44 -13.11
N TYR A 347 -19.54 -12.81 -11.95
CA TYR A 347 -18.68 -11.63 -11.84
C TYR A 347 -17.22 -11.95 -12.19
N VAL A 348 -16.69 -13.07 -11.70
CA VAL A 348 -15.31 -13.48 -11.98
C VAL A 348 -15.12 -13.82 -13.46
N GLN A 349 -16.05 -14.57 -14.06
CA GLN A 349 -16.00 -14.92 -15.49
C GLN A 349 -15.94 -13.66 -16.38
N GLU A 350 -16.76 -12.65 -16.09
CA GLU A 350 -16.76 -11.37 -16.83
C GLU A 350 -15.41 -10.63 -16.75
N HIS A 351 -14.72 -10.69 -15.60
CA HIS A 351 -13.53 -9.86 -15.36
C HIS A 351 -12.20 -10.62 -15.57
N ILE A 352 -12.20 -11.95 -15.75
CA ILE A 352 -10.98 -12.71 -16.08
C ILE A 352 -10.47 -12.30 -17.47
N ASP A 353 -11.35 -12.24 -18.47
CA ASP A 353 -10.96 -11.87 -19.83
C ASP A 353 -10.37 -10.45 -19.89
N GLU A 354 -10.98 -9.51 -19.16
CA GLU A 354 -10.47 -8.15 -19.02
C GLU A 354 -9.10 -8.11 -18.35
N ALA A 355 -8.85 -8.99 -17.37
CA ALA A 355 -7.59 -9.08 -16.65
C ALA A 355 -6.48 -9.73 -17.51
N VAL A 356 -6.80 -10.81 -18.22
CA VAL A 356 -5.88 -11.50 -19.14
C VAL A 356 -5.48 -10.57 -20.28
N ALA A 357 -6.41 -9.75 -20.80
CA ALA A 357 -6.10 -8.74 -21.81
C ALA A 357 -5.10 -7.66 -21.34
N GLN A 358 -4.85 -7.54 -20.02
CA GLN A 358 -3.79 -6.68 -19.49
C GLN A 358 -2.44 -7.39 -19.40
N LEU A 359 -2.33 -8.70 -19.58
CA LEU A 359 -1.04 -9.38 -19.50
C LEU A 359 -0.19 -9.09 -20.76
N VAL A 360 1.13 -9.27 -20.64
CA VAL A 360 2.01 -9.12 -21.81
C VAL A 360 1.71 -10.27 -22.78
N PRO A 361 1.57 -10.01 -24.10
CA PRO A 361 1.37 -11.08 -25.06
C PRO A 361 2.47 -12.15 -24.96
N GLY A 362 2.09 -13.41 -24.76
CA GLY A 362 3.02 -14.53 -24.59
C GLY A 362 3.65 -14.63 -23.20
N ALA A 363 3.15 -13.88 -22.20
CA ALA A 363 3.49 -14.09 -20.80
C ALA A 363 3.00 -15.46 -20.31
N ASP A 364 3.64 -15.93 -19.24
CA ASP A 364 3.25 -17.16 -18.58
C ASP A 364 2.08 -16.88 -17.62
N GLU A 365 0.86 -17.21 -18.04
CA GLU A 365 -0.38 -16.82 -17.36
C GLU A 365 -0.69 -17.73 -16.18
N LEU A 366 -1.05 -17.16 -15.02
CA LEU A 366 -1.44 -17.92 -13.84
C LEU A 366 -2.74 -17.39 -13.27
N LEU A 367 -3.76 -18.24 -13.11
CA LEU A 367 -5.01 -17.85 -12.46
C LEU A 367 -4.98 -18.28 -10.98
N ALA A 368 -4.98 -17.31 -10.07
CA ALA A 368 -4.86 -17.54 -8.64
C ALA A 368 -6.11 -17.08 -7.87
N PHE A 369 -6.81 -18.02 -7.24
CA PHE A 369 -7.95 -17.74 -6.39
C PHE A 369 -7.53 -17.65 -4.92
N VAL A 370 -7.52 -16.44 -4.35
CA VAL A 370 -7.31 -16.22 -2.92
C VAL A 370 -8.66 -16.32 -2.22
N LEU A 371 -8.89 -17.45 -1.54
CA LEU A 371 -10.20 -17.82 -1.01
C LEU A 371 -10.24 -17.71 0.52
N PRO A 372 -11.42 -17.41 1.10
CA PRO A 372 -11.63 -17.64 2.53
C PRO A 372 -11.46 -19.12 2.85
N ARG A 373 -10.89 -19.42 4.01
CA ARG A 373 -10.54 -20.79 4.44
C ARG A 373 -11.65 -21.83 4.26
N GLY A 374 -12.87 -21.50 4.68
CA GLY A 374 -14.03 -22.39 4.55
C GLY A 374 -14.50 -22.65 3.10
N ARG A 375 -13.88 -21.98 2.12
CA ARG A 375 -14.18 -22.08 0.69
C ARG A 375 -13.02 -22.61 -0.13
N LEU A 376 -11.92 -23.07 0.49
CA LEU A 376 -10.77 -23.62 -0.23
C LEU A 376 -11.14 -24.80 -1.15
N ASN A 377 -12.18 -25.57 -0.80
CA ASN A 377 -12.68 -26.68 -1.60
C ASN A 377 -13.67 -26.26 -2.70
N GLU A 378 -13.87 -24.97 -3.00
CA GLU A 378 -14.78 -24.50 -4.06
C GLU A 378 -14.32 -24.98 -5.45
N PRO A 379 -15.23 -25.41 -6.35
CA PRO A 379 -14.89 -25.93 -7.69
C PRO A 379 -14.46 -24.85 -8.69
N VAL A 380 -13.60 -23.91 -8.29
CA VAL A 380 -13.18 -22.79 -9.15
C VAL A 380 -12.55 -23.26 -10.47
N ALA A 381 -11.84 -24.40 -10.47
CA ALA A 381 -11.27 -25.01 -11.67
C ALA A 381 -12.31 -25.54 -12.66
N ARG A 382 -13.55 -25.78 -12.21
CA ARG A 382 -14.67 -26.26 -13.04
C ARG A 382 -15.62 -25.16 -13.50
N TRP A 383 -15.40 -23.92 -13.05
CA TRP A 383 -16.16 -22.81 -13.61
C TRP A 383 -15.78 -22.68 -15.08
N GLU A 384 -16.75 -22.44 -15.95
CA GLU A 384 -16.50 -22.20 -17.37
C GLU A 384 -15.75 -20.87 -17.55
N CYS A 385 -14.98 -20.70 -18.62
CA CYS A 385 -14.32 -19.44 -18.95
C CYS A 385 -15.34 -18.31 -19.11
N GLY A 386 -16.45 -18.57 -19.79
CA GLY A 386 -17.51 -17.58 -20.00
C GLY A 386 -18.82 -18.23 -20.45
N ALA A 387 -19.85 -17.41 -20.70
CA ALA A 387 -21.13 -17.91 -21.19
C ALA A 387 -21.03 -18.52 -22.60
N ASP A 388 -20.09 -18.02 -23.41
CA ASP A 388 -19.86 -18.46 -24.79
C ASP A 388 -18.69 -19.47 -24.92
N ASP A 389 -17.95 -19.70 -23.84
CA ASP A 389 -16.85 -20.68 -23.77
C ASP A 389 -17.04 -21.64 -22.59
N PRO A 390 -17.56 -22.87 -22.83
CA PRO A 390 -17.83 -23.85 -21.78
C PRO A 390 -16.56 -24.54 -21.25
N THR A 391 -15.37 -24.17 -21.74
CA THR A 391 -14.11 -24.75 -21.26
C THR A 391 -13.94 -24.46 -19.77
N PRO A 392 -13.67 -25.46 -18.91
CA PRO A 392 -13.36 -25.21 -17.51
C PRO A 392 -12.11 -24.34 -17.36
N LEU A 393 -12.12 -23.37 -16.43
CA LEU A 393 -10.99 -22.49 -16.14
C LEU A 393 -9.70 -23.27 -15.84
N GLY A 394 -9.80 -24.41 -15.16
CA GLY A 394 -8.64 -25.26 -14.86
C GLY A 394 -8.10 -26.06 -16.05
N CYS A 395 -8.83 -26.09 -17.16
CA CYS A 395 -8.40 -26.62 -18.46
C CYS A 395 -7.92 -25.51 -19.42
N ALA A 396 -8.31 -24.26 -19.18
CA ALA A 396 -7.86 -23.11 -19.97
C ALA A 396 -6.58 -22.45 -19.42
N TYR A 397 -6.43 -22.42 -18.09
CA TYR A 397 -5.32 -21.72 -17.41
C TYR A 397 -4.65 -22.61 -16.36
N PRO A 398 -3.33 -22.46 -16.12
CA PRO A 398 -2.70 -22.90 -14.89
C PRO A 398 -3.43 -22.25 -13.71
N LEU A 399 -4.17 -23.04 -12.93
CA LEU A 399 -5.06 -22.53 -11.87
C LEU A 399 -4.68 -23.07 -10.50
N VAL A 400 -4.48 -22.13 -9.57
CA VAL A 400 -4.14 -22.39 -8.16
C VAL A 400 -5.12 -21.73 -7.20
N VAL A 401 -5.20 -22.24 -5.98
CA VAL A 401 -5.87 -21.58 -4.86
C VAL A 401 -4.86 -21.15 -3.79
N ALA A 402 -5.22 -20.14 -3.00
CA ALA A 402 -4.46 -19.72 -1.82
C ALA A 402 -5.41 -19.43 -0.66
N ASP A 403 -4.99 -19.72 0.57
CA ASP A 403 -5.73 -19.34 1.77
C ASP A 403 -5.53 -17.86 2.07
N ARG A 404 -6.61 -17.09 2.16
CA ARG A 404 -6.54 -15.65 2.42
C ARG A 404 -5.77 -15.30 3.70
N ALA A 405 -5.92 -16.09 4.76
CA ALA A 405 -5.23 -15.82 6.03
C ALA A 405 -3.71 -16.03 5.89
N ARG A 406 -3.28 -17.06 5.14
CA ARG A 406 -1.88 -17.23 4.74
C ARG A 406 -1.39 -16.07 3.88
N HIS A 407 -2.19 -15.69 2.88
CA HIS A 407 -1.86 -14.65 1.91
C HIS A 407 -1.64 -13.26 2.54
N ARG A 408 -2.22 -12.99 3.71
CA ARG A 408 -2.08 -11.73 4.48
C ARG A 408 -1.10 -11.82 5.67
N SER A 409 -0.53 -12.99 5.93
CA SER A 409 0.35 -13.20 7.08
C SER A 409 1.80 -12.88 6.72
N GLY A 410 2.26 -11.65 6.99
CA GLY A 410 3.64 -11.22 6.70
C GLY A 410 4.71 -12.17 7.27
N ARG A 411 4.49 -12.72 8.48
CA ARG A 411 5.38 -13.74 9.07
C ARG A 411 5.45 -15.01 8.23
N LEU A 412 4.30 -15.57 7.84
CA LEU A 412 4.26 -16.82 7.08
C LEU A 412 4.82 -16.62 5.67
N ARG A 413 4.47 -15.50 5.02
CA ARG A 413 4.99 -15.12 3.71
C ARG A 413 6.50 -14.99 3.70
N HIS A 414 7.09 -14.37 4.72
CA HIS A 414 8.56 -14.30 4.84
C HIS A 414 9.20 -15.69 4.93
N GLN A 415 8.57 -16.61 5.67
CA GLN A 415 9.05 -17.98 5.77
C GLN A 415 8.90 -18.76 4.46
N LEU A 416 7.78 -18.59 3.76
CA LEU A 416 7.53 -19.18 2.45
C LEU A 416 8.50 -18.65 1.39
N HIS A 417 8.78 -17.35 1.38
CA HIS A 417 9.76 -16.75 0.47
C HIS A 417 11.14 -17.39 0.63
N LYS A 418 11.61 -17.57 1.87
CA LYS A 418 12.87 -18.27 2.17
C LYS A 418 12.86 -19.73 1.71
N LYS A 419 11.70 -20.37 1.71
CA LYS A 419 11.55 -21.77 1.31
C LYS A 419 11.57 -21.92 -0.21
N TRP A 420 10.83 -21.08 -0.92
CA TRP A 420 10.88 -20.99 -2.37
C TRP A 420 12.29 -20.74 -2.91
N GLN A 421 13.06 -19.85 -2.29
CA GLN A 421 14.48 -19.64 -2.65
C GLN A 421 15.34 -20.90 -2.53
N LYS A 422 15.03 -21.81 -1.60
CA LYS A 422 15.75 -23.09 -1.46
C LYS A 422 15.30 -24.11 -2.50
N LEU A 423 14.02 -24.10 -2.85
CA LEU A 423 13.43 -25.00 -3.84
C LEU A 423 13.97 -24.75 -5.26
N ASP A 424 14.28 -23.50 -5.63
CA ASP A 424 14.84 -23.17 -6.95
C ASP A 424 16.18 -23.87 -7.27
N GLY A 425 16.91 -24.34 -6.25
CA GLY A 425 18.21 -25.01 -6.38
C GLY A 425 18.27 -26.44 -5.84
N GLY A 426 17.12 -26.99 -5.42
CA GLY A 426 17.01 -28.29 -4.76
C GLY A 426 16.47 -29.41 -5.67
N PRO A 427 16.63 -30.69 -5.29
CA PRO A 427 15.95 -31.79 -5.96
C PRO A 427 14.42 -31.65 -5.81
N ALA A 428 13.67 -32.24 -6.74
CA ALA A 428 12.20 -32.28 -6.67
C ALA A 428 11.73 -32.88 -5.33
N ALA A 429 10.82 -32.19 -4.66
CA ALA A 429 10.40 -32.55 -3.32
C ALA A 429 9.40 -33.72 -3.33
N ALA A 430 9.57 -34.64 -2.39
CA ALA A 430 8.65 -35.75 -2.19
C ALA A 430 7.34 -35.27 -1.55
N VAL A 431 6.22 -35.90 -1.94
CA VAL A 431 4.91 -35.61 -1.35
C VAL A 431 4.82 -36.21 0.05
N HIS A 432 4.60 -35.36 1.06
CA HIS A 432 4.22 -35.81 2.39
C HIS A 432 2.75 -36.20 2.40
N ARG A 433 2.49 -37.49 2.59
CA ARG A 433 1.15 -38.08 2.49
C ARG A 433 0.40 -38.00 3.83
N ILE A 434 -0.84 -37.51 3.80
CA ILE A 434 -1.77 -37.53 4.92
C ILE A 434 -2.93 -38.44 4.55
N GLU A 435 -2.82 -39.69 5.02
CA GLU A 435 -3.78 -40.75 4.75
C GLU A 435 -5.13 -40.51 5.47
N CYS A 436 -6.18 -41.11 4.92
CA CYS A 436 -7.52 -41.02 5.49
C CYS A 436 -7.56 -41.68 6.89
N GLY A 437 -8.20 -41.00 7.86
CA GLY A 437 -8.33 -41.53 9.23
C GLY A 437 -7.00 -41.67 9.98
N THR A 438 -5.96 -40.91 9.61
CA THR A 438 -4.65 -40.98 10.26
C THR A 438 -4.76 -40.87 11.81
N PRO A 439 -4.18 -41.81 12.58
CA PRO A 439 -4.22 -41.77 14.04
C PRO A 439 -3.22 -40.75 14.63
N GLU A 440 -2.41 -40.11 13.77
CA GLU A 440 -1.43 -39.12 14.19
C GLU A 440 -2.11 -37.88 14.77
N ARG A 441 -1.65 -37.39 15.93
CA ARG A 441 -2.19 -36.16 16.52
C ARG A 441 -1.69 -34.92 15.76
N PRO A 442 -2.50 -33.86 15.60
CA PRO A 442 -2.10 -32.64 14.86
C PRO A 442 -0.80 -31.99 15.35
N GLN A 443 -0.50 -32.03 16.64
CA GLN A 443 0.73 -31.47 17.20
C GLN A 443 1.98 -32.28 16.77
N ARG A 444 1.84 -33.60 16.62
CA ARG A 444 2.93 -34.47 16.11
C ARG A 444 3.14 -34.23 14.62
N LEU A 445 2.05 -34.14 13.86
CA LEU A 445 2.11 -33.79 12.44
C LEU A 445 2.83 -32.45 12.23
N ARG A 446 2.46 -31.41 12.99
CA ARG A 446 3.09 -30.09 12.91
C ARG A 446 4.60 -30.17 13.13
N LYS A 447 5.02 -30.89 14.17
CA LYS A 447 6.44 -31.07 14.48
C LYS A 447 7.17 -31.77 13.32
N ARG A 448 6.60 -32.87 12.81
CA ARG A 448 7.19 -33.62 11.68
C ARG A 448 7.36 -32.74 10.44
N LEU A 449 6.34 -31.97 10.05
CA LEU A 449 6.42 -31.09 8.89
C LEU A 449 7.48 -29.98 9.05
N TRP A 450 7.77 -29.56 10.29
CA TRP A 450 8.86 -28.62 10.60
C TRP A 450 10.23 -29.28 10.45
N ASP A 451 10.40 -30.42 11.10
CA ASP A 451 11.68 -31.12 11.20
C ASP A 451 12.10 -31.66 9.82
N ASP A 452 11.15 -32.19 9.05
CA ASP A 452 11.38 -32.74 7.72
C ASP A 452 11.48 -31.67 6.62
N GLY A 453 11.10 -30.41 6.93
CA GLY A 453 11.13 -29.32 5.96
C GLY A 453 10.08 -29.43 4.84
N ALA A 454 9.02 -30.22 5.01
CA ALA A 454 8.04 -30.63 4.00
C ALA A 454 7.62 -29.55 2.98
N ASP A 455 7.92 -29.76 1.69
CA ASP A 455 7.61 -28.79 0.63
C ASP A 455 6.23 -29.02 -0.02
N LEU A 456 5.83 -30.28 -0.17
CA LEU A 456 4.55 -30.70 -0.73
C LEU A 456 3.80 -31.58 0.27
N ILE A 457 2.50 -31.34 0.45
CA ILE A 457 1.62 -32.22 1.22
C ILE A 457 0.47 -32.67 0.32
N GLY A 458 0.18 -33.98 0.32
CA GLY A 458 -1.02 -34.56 -0.28
C GLY A 458 -2.00 -35.04 0.79
N PHE A 459 -3.27 -34.66 0.68
CA PHE A 459 -4.35 -35.15 1.56
C PHE A 459 -5.25 -36.15 0.83
N ALA A 460 -5.47 -37.31 1.44
CA ALA A 460 -6.39 -38.33 0.94
C ALA A 460 -7.88 -37.90 1.03
N SER A 461 -8.19 -36.94 1.90
CA SER A 461 -9.55 -36.45 2.14
C SER A 461 -9.65 -34.94 1.91
N SER A 462 -10.88 -34.46 1.70
CA SER A 462 -11.14 -33.02 1.50
C SER A 462 -10.82 -32.21 2.77
N PRO A 463 -10.63 -30.87 2.67
CA PRO A 463 -10.33 -30.02 3.81
C PRO A 463 -11.32 -30.19 4.98
N ALA A 464 -12.62 -30.35 4.67
CA ALA A 464 -13.66 -30.54 5.68
C ALA A 464 -13.53 -31.88 6.42
N ALA A 465 -13.16 -32.95 5.72
CA ALA A 465 -12.99 -34.28 6.30
C ALA A 465 -11.64 -34.44 7.03
N ALA A 466 -10.59 -33.78 6.55
CA ALA A 466 -9.27 -33.78 7.20
C ALA A 466 -9.21 -32.90 8.45
N GLY A 467 -10.09 -31.89 8.58
CA GLY A 467 -10.26 -31.09 9.79
C GLY A 467 -8.95 -30.49 10.30
N GLU A 468 -8.60 -30.77 11.57
CA GLU A 468 -7.41 -30.22 12.23
C GLU A 468 -6.09 -30.59 11.53
N HIS A 469 -6.02 -31.71 10.80
CA HIS A 469 -4.82 -32.08 10.05
C HIS A 469 -4.59 -31.16 8.84
N PHE A 470 -5.66 -30.73 8.18
CA PHE A 470 -5.58 -29.76 7.08
C PHE A 470 -5.14 -28.39 7.59
N GLU A 471 -5.67 -27.97 8.74
CA GLU A 471 -5.28 -26.73 9.42
C GLU A 471 -3.79 -26.68 9.79
N VAL A 472 -3.21 -27.82 10.14
CA VAL A 472 -1.76 -27.92 10.35
C VAL A 472 -1.02 -27.58 9.06
N GLY A 473 -1.43 -28.13 7.90
CA GLY A 473 -0.82 -27.80 6.61
C GLY A 473 -0.93 -26.31 6.25
N LEU A 474 -2.01 -25.62 6.65
CA LEU A 474 -2.19 -24.19 6.41
C LEU A 474 -1.33 -23.29 7.32
N THR A 475 -1.07 -23.72 8.55
CA THR A 475 -0.33 -22.91 9.55
C THR A 475 1.19 -23.11 9.49
N VAL A 476 1.61 -24.11 8.73
CA VAL A 476 2.99 -24.50 8.47
C VAL A 476 3.44 -23.86 7.13
N PRO A 477 4.67 -23.29 6.90
CA PRO A 477 5.05 -22.76 5.60
C PRO A 477 5.43 -23.94 4.70
N VAL A 478 4.44 -24.77 4.39
CA VAL A 478 4.49 -25.72 3.28
C VAL A 478 4.00 -24.93 2.05
N PRO A 479 4.82 -24.79 1.01
CA PRO A 479 4.48 -24.06 -0.20
C PRO A 479 3.29 -24.63 -0.97
N VAL A 480 3.16 -25.97 -0.98
CA VAL A 480 2.19 -26.67 -1.83
C VAL A 480 1.35 -27.67 -1.04
N LEU A 481 0.02 -27.55 -1.14
CA LEU A 481 -0.94 -28.53 -0.62
C LEU A 481 -1.82 -29.02 -1.77
N LEU A 482 -2.03 -30.33 -1.86
CA LEU A 482 -2.80 -31.00 -2.90
C LEU A 482 -3.86 -31.92 -2.27
N TRP A 483 -5.06 -31.92 -2.84
CA TRP A 483 -6.13 -32.83 -2.45
C TRP A 483 -7.12 -33.03 -3.60
N SER A 484 -7.92 -34.10 -3.54
CA SER A 484 -9.10 -34.24 -4.40
C SER A 484 -10.32 -33.63 -3.74
N ARG A 485 -11.07 -32.79 -4.46
CA ARG A 485 -12.33 -32.20 -3.95
C ARG A 485 -13.38 -33.24 -3.59
N THR A 486 -13.44 -34.31 -4.37
CA THR A 486 -14.36 -35.45 -4.24
C THR A 486 -13.70 -36.63 -3.51
N GLY A 487 -12.62 -36.35 -2.77
CA GLY A 487 -11.86 -37.34 -2.01
C GLY A 487 -12.70 -38.14 -1.00
N CYS A 488 -12.04 -38.99 -0.21
CA CYS A 488 -12.75 -39.94 0.65
C CYS A 488 -13.79 -39.23 1.57
N PRO A 489 -15.09 -39.57 1.49
CA PRO A 489 -16.15 -38.85 2.19
C PRO A 489 -16.20 -39.15 3.70
N GLU A 490 -15.59 -40.26 4.13
CA GLU A 490 -15.62 -40.73 5.52
C GLU A 490 -14.20 -40.85 6.10
N ALA A 491 -14.06 -40.50 7.38
CA ALA A 491 -12.81 -40.64 8.14
C ALA A 491 -12.60 -42.10 8.57
N GLY A 492 -12.27 -42.96 7.60
CA GLY A 492 -11.96 -44.37 7.82
C GLY A 492 -12.98 -45.30 7.15
N HIS A 493 -12.48 -46.32 6.45
CA HIS A 493 -13.29 -47.33 5.78
C HIS A 493 -12.55 -48.67 5.77
N GLU A 494 -13.29 -49.78 5.74
CA GLU A 494 -12.73 -51.12 5.50
C GLU A 494 -12.66 -51.36 3.98
N GLY A 495 -11.45 -51.39 3.40
CA GLY A 495 -11.22 -51.63 1.97
C GLY A 495 -10.42 -50.54 1.26
N PRO A 496 -10.31 -50.58 -0.09
CA PRO A 496 -9.54 -49.62 -0.88
C PRO A 496 -10.01 -48.18 -0.66
N CYS A 497 -9.10 -47.28 -0.29
CA CYS A 497 -9.38 -45.85 -0.12
C CYS A 497 -9.33 -45.14 -1.47
N PRO A 498 -10.41 -44.49 -1.94
CA PRO A 498 -10.31 -43.59 -3.09
C PRO A 498 -9.28 -42.48 -2.87
N GLY A 499 -9.15 -42.00 -1.63
CA GLY A 499 -8.14 -41.03 -1.22
C GLY A 499 -6.71 -41.57 -1.26
N GLY A 500 -6.49 -42.83 -0.88
CA GLY A 500 -5.19 -43.49 -0.97
C GLY A 500 -4.77 -43.71 -2.42
N ALA A 501 -5.69 -44.20 -3.26
CA ALA A 501 -5.45 -44.34 -4.70
C ALA A 501 -5.14 -42.98 -5.37
N PHE A 502 -5.84 -41.92 -4.97
CA PHE A 502 -5.51 -40.55 -5.38
C PHE A 502 -4.08 -40.15 -4.99
N LEU A 503 -3.65 -40.46 -3.76
CA LEU A 503 -2.29 -40.12 -3.31
C LEU A 503 -1.21 -40.93 -4.04
N ASP A 504 -1.51 -42.16 -4.46
CA ASP A 504 -0.59 -42.99 -5.25
C ASP A 504 -0.35 -42.37 -6.63
N GLU A 505 -1.44 -42.08 -7.36
CA GLU A 505 -1.40 -41.39 -8.66
C GLU A 505 -0.74 -40.00 -8.55
N LEU A 506 -1.06 -39.25 -7.49
CA LEU A 506 -0.47 -37.95 -7.23
C LEU A 506 1.05 -38.05 -7.02
N ALA A 507 1.50 -38.98 -6.18
CA ALA A 507 2.91 -39.13 -5.85
C ALA A 507 3.75 -39.56 -7.07
N GLU A 508 3.20 -40.44 -7.91
CA GLU A 508 3.83 -40.83 -9.17
C GLU A 508 3.87 -39.65 -10.16
N SER A 509 2.75 -38.95 -10.32
CA SER A 509 2.62 -37.88 -11.29
C SER A 509 3.51 -36.66 -11.01
N VAL A 510 3.69 -36.28 -9.75
CA VAL A 510 4.53 -35.12 -9.38
C VAL A 510 5.99 -35.48 -9.12
N ALA A 511 6.37 -36.76 -9.22
CA ALA A 511 7.74 -37.18 -9.03
C ALA A 511 8.66 -36.53 -10.06
N GLY A 512 9.68 -35.80 -9.60
CA GLY A 512 10.62 -35.10 -10.48
C GLY A 512 10.13 -33.77 -11.03
N VAL A 513 8.88 -33.36 -10.75
CA VAL A 513 8.34 -32.07 -11.18
C VAL A 513 8.77 -30.97 -10.20
N PRO A 514 9.43 -29.89 -10.66
CA PRO A 514 9.75 -28.76 -9.79
C PRO A 514 8.49 -28.13 -9.20
N PRO A 515 8.46 -27.76 -7.90
CA PRO A 515 7.27 -27.17 -7.28
C PRO A 515 6.77 -25.89 -7.97
N ALA A 516 7.66 -25.14 -8.62
CA ALA A 516 7.32 -23.93 -9.39
C ALA A 516 6.53 -24.24 -10.68
N ASP A 517 6.69 -25.45 -11.23
CA ASP A 517 6.08 -25.89 -12.49
C ASP A 517 4.77 -26.68 -12.26
N LEU A 518 4.41 -26.95 -11.00
CA LEU A 518 3.19 -27.68 -10.66
C LEU A 518 1.89 -27.06 -11.22
N PRO A 519 1.72 -25.72 -11.32
CA PRO A 519 0.53 -25.16 -11.95
C PRO A 519 0.36 -25.62 -13.42
N HIS A 520 1.44 -25.65 -14.20
CA HIS A 520 1.44 -26.21 -15.57
C HIS A 520 1.16 -27.70 -15.59
N HIS A 521 1.82 -28.43 -14.70
CA HIS A 521 1.65 -29.88 -14.62
C HIS A 521 0.20 -30.26 -14.32
N VAL A 522 -0.41 -29.58 -13.34
CA VAL A 522 -1.82 -29.81 -12.98
C VAL A 522 -2.78 -29.40 -14.11
N LEU A 523 -2.48 -28.32 -14.86
CA LEU A 523 -3.23 -27.99 -16.08
C LEU A 523 -3.18 -29.16 -17.09
N SER A 524 -1.99 -29.70 -17.37
CA SER A 524 -1.83 -30.84 -18.28
C SER A 524 -2.60 -32.08 -17.82
N LEU A 525 -2.62 -32.35 -16.50
CA LEU A 525 -3.40 -33.46 -15.93
C LEU A 525 -4.91 -33.24 -16.06
N ARG A 526 -5.39 -32.00 -15.89
CA ARG A 526 -6.81 -31.66 -16.08
C ARG A 526 -7.24 -31.78 -17.54
N LEU A 527 -6.41 -31.34 -18.48
CA LEU A 527 -6.63 -31.54 -19.92
C LEU A 527 -6.69 -33.03 -20.28
N THR A 528 -5.80 -33.83 -19.71
CA THR A 528 -5.80 -35.30 -19.91
C THR A 528 -7.07 -35.93 -19.35
N ALA A 529 -7.50 -35.50 -18.16
CA ALA A 529 -8.73 -35.96 -17.52
C ALA A 529 -9.98 -35.59 -18.33
N ASP A 530 -10.02 -34.40 -18.91
CA ASP A 530 -11.14 -33.90 -19.70
C ASP A 530 -11.26 -34.63 -21.05
N ALA A 531 -10.13 -35.03 -21.63
CA ALA A 531 -10.08 -35.81 -22.88
C ALA A 531 -10.34 -37.33 -22.70
N ALA A 532 -10.45 -37.83 -21.47
CA ALA A 532 -10.62 -39.26 -21.20
C ALA A 532 -12.07 -39.74 -21.44
N ASP A 533 -12.22 -40.99 -21.92
CA ASP A 533 -13.53 -41.62 -22.20
C ASP A 533 -14.47 -41.62 -20.97
N GLU A 534 -13.90 -41.79 -19.77
CA GLU A 534 -14.61 -41.71 -18.50
C GLU A 534 -14.10 -40.52 -17.68
N ALA A 535 -14.17 -39.31 -18.24
CA ALA A 535 -13.67 -38.08 -17.61
C ALA A 535 -14.09 -37.97 -16.12
N ASP A 536 -15.37 -38.20 -15.80
CA ASP A 536 -15.92 -38.13 -14.43
C ASP A 536 -15.25 -39.06 -13.40
N ARG A 537 -14.55 -40.10 -13.84
CA ARG A 537 -13.82 -41.04 -12.96
C ARG A 537 -12.31 -40.82 -12.92
N HIS A 538 -11.79 -39.91 -13.76
CA HIS A 538 -10.36 -39.65 -13.81
C HIS A 538 -9.88 -38.96 -12.53
N TRP A 539 -8.84 -39.49 -11.89
CA TRP A 539 -8.35 -39.02 -10.58
C TRP A 539 -7.98 -37.53 -10.57
N ALA A 540 -7.44 -37.04 -11.69
CA ALA A 540 -6.99 -35.66 -11.82
C ALA A 540 -8.12 -34.62 -12.00
N ARG A 541 -9.37 -35.05 -12.29
CA ARG A 541 -10.48 -34.16 -12.62
C ARG A 541 -10.83 -33.17 -11.49
N ASP A 542 -10.66 -33.60 -10.24
CA ASP A 542 -11.02 -32.83 -9.03
C ASP A 542 -9.78 -32.45 -8.20
N VAL A 543 -8.57 -32.53 -8.78
CA VAL A 543 -7.35 -32.07 -8.10
C VAL A 543 -7.46 -30.58 -7.80
N GLN A 544 -7.32 -30.23 -6.53
CA GLN A 544 -7.09 -28.86 -6.09
C GLN A 544 -5.63 -28.67 -5.72
N LEU A 545 -5.05 -27.58 -6.20
CA LEU A 545 -3.67 -27.19 -5.95
C LEU A 545 -3.68 -25.88 -5.17
N LEU A 546 -3.37 -25.94 -3.88
CA LEU A 546 -3.00 -24.75 -3.12
C LEU A 546 -1.52 -24.50 -3.33
N TRP A 547 -1.19 -23.34 -3.87
CA TRP A 547 0.17 -22.97 -4.24
C TRP A 547 0.44 -21.54 -3.80
N ASP A 548 1.37 -21.38 -2.88
CA ASP A 548 1.58 -20.14 -2.14
C ASP A 548 3.01 -19.64 -2.32
N ASP A 549 3.28 -18.98 -3.46
CA ASP A 549 4.56 -18.32 -3.77
C ASP A 549 4.46 -16.79 -3.60
N PRO A 550 5.02 -16.23 -2.52
CA PRO A 550 5.04 -14.79 -2.28
C PRO A 550 5.74 -13.97 -3.38
N ARG A 551 6.58 -14.60 -4.22
CA ARG A 551 7.26 -13.95 -5.34
C ARG A 551 6.31 -13.63 -6.49
N CYS A 552 5.27 -14.45 -6.68
CA CYS A 552 4.26 -14.24 -7.71
C CYS A 552 3.15 -13.30 -7.25
N PHE A 553 2.96 -13.15 -5.93
CA PHE A 553 1.88 -12.35 -5.36
C PHE A 553 2.38 -11.36 -4.29
N PRO A 554 3.17 -10.33 -4.63
CA PRO A 554 3.72 -9.39 -3.65
C PRO A 554 2.64 -8.57 -2.92
N GLU A 555 2.89 -8.21 -1.66
CA GLU A 555 2.02 -7.28 -0.93
C GLU A 555 2.11 -5.89 -1.54
N THR A 556 0.97 -5.24 -1.75
CA THR A 556 0.93 -3.82 -2.09
C THR A 556 1.19 -3.01 -0.81
N ALA A 557 2.11 -2.06 -0.85
CA ALA A 557 2.19 -1.03 0.19
C ALA A 557 0.83 -0.33 0.29
N ALA A 558 0.34 -0.11 1.51
CA ALA A 558 -0.87 0.67 1.70
C ALA A 558 -0.63 2.07 1.11
N PRO A 559 -1.50 2.57 0.23
CA PRO A 559 -1.37 3.93 -0.29
C PRO A 559 -1.37 4.94 0.86
N LEU A 560 -0.43 5.88 0.84
CA LEU A 560 -0.25 6.91 1.89
C LEU A 560 -1.22 8.08 1.69
N HIS A 561 -2.49 7.78 1.42
CA HIS A 561 -3.63 8.69 1.35
C HIS A 561 -3.30 10.15 1.01
N SER A 562 -3.28 10.47 -0.28
CA SER A 562 -3.28 11.82 -0.82
C SER A 562 -4.64 12.06 -1.48
N PRO A 563 -5.41 13.05 -1.02
CA PRO A 563 -6.60 13.49 -1.70
C PRO A 563 -6.19 14.33 -2.90
N VAL A 564 -6.67 13.91 -4.07
CA VAL A 564 -6.80 14.84 -5.18
C VAL A 564 -7.97 15.76 -4.86
N ALA A 565 -7.67 17.06 -4.86
CA ALA A 565 -8.58 18.15 -4.51
C ALA A 565 -9.78 18.24 -5.45
#